data_AF-A0AAD5TEI8-F1
#
_entry.id   AF-A0AAD5TEI8-F1
#
_cell.length_a   1.000
_cell.length_b   1.000
_cell.length_c   1.000
_cell.angle_alpha   90.00
_cell.angle_beta   90.00
_cell.angle_gamma   90.00
#
_symmetry.space_group_name_H-M   'P 1'
#
loop_
_entity.id
_entity.type
_entity.pdbx_description
1 polymer ?
#
loop_
_entity_poly.entity_id
_entity_poly.type
_entity_poly.pdbx_seq_one_letter_code
_entity_poly.pdbx_strand_id
1 'polypeptide(L)'
;MRIEDLNTSDFFSDDTRPDLPSSPGTPRRSALPAYPPFSPTCSNLGGAALSDDTDNESETAALAELLKEGTPFSVPTTASMTPSELTLGDEADAQSGSPPAAEEDPVAKEKQEWVKKMRLMFCVREDLEITKNIVHPDGTLNQDYFRPPKGSTLKNEEVKKWTDKERDLLVKGIEVYGIGHFREISESYLPDWQPNDLRVKAMRLVGRQNLQEYKDWKGDAADIKLEFDRNKEIGLRLGCWKSGVLVFDDDGKVEAEVRANPVKRAADAANDRNRGDKKQRKG
;
A
#
# COMPACT_ATOMS: atom_id res chain seq x y z
N MET A 1 2.74 30.40 11.38
CA MET A 1 1.69 29.41 11.08
C MET A 1 1.85 28.26 12.05
N ARG A 2 0.83 27.96 12.85
CA ARG A 2 0.85 26.86 13.82
C ARG A 2 0.34 25.58 13.15
N ILE A 3 1.00 24.47 13.43
CA ILE A 3 0.74 23.14 12.86
C ILE A 3 -0.30 22.41 13.75
N GLU A 4 -1.43 23.05 14.03
CA GLU A 4 -2.46 22.46 14.92
C GLU A 4 -3.80 22.20 14.24
N ASP A 5 -3.98 22.56 12.96
CA ASP A 5 -5.28 22.46 12.29
C ASP A 5 -5.42 21.31 11.27
N LEU A 6 -4.47 20.36 11.24
CA LEU A 6 -4.60 19.17 10.38
C LEU A 6 -5.24 18.01 11.15
N ASN A 7 -6.57 18.02 11.23
CA ASN A 7 -7.33 16.87 11.72
C ASN A 7 -7.14 15.68 10.76
N THR A 8 -6.33 14.70 11.18
CA THR A 8 -5.89 13.57 10.34
C THR A 8 -6.69 12.29 10.58
N SER A 9 -7.81 12.37 11.33
CA SER A 9 -8.64 11.22 11.68
C SER A 9 -9.42 10.62 10.49
N ASP A 10 -9.52 11.32 9.36
CA ASP A 10 -10.27 10.87 8.19
C ASP A 10 -9.47 9.99 7.21
N PHE A 11 -8.17 9.77 7.45
CA PHE A 11 -7.33 9.02 6.50
C PHE A 11 -7.35 7.49 6.68
N PHE A 12 -8.07 6.96 7.69
CA PHE A 12 -8.09 5.53 8.03
C PHE A 12 -9.47 4.87 8.00
N SER A 13 -10.52 5.58 7.55
CA SER A 13 -11.89 5.08 7.56
C SER A 13 -12.49 5.03 6.15
N ASP A 14 -11.99 4.15 5.27
CA ASP A 14 -12.82 3.62 4.19
C ASP A 14 -12.22 2.35 3.57
N ASP A 15 -12.70 1.19 4.03
CA ASP A 15 -12.53 -0.11 3.35
C ASP A 15 -13.86 -0.50 2.67
N THR A 16 -14.59 0.49 2.15
CA THR A 16 -15.73 0.24 1.26
C THR A 16 -15.19 -0.11 -0.12
N ARG A 17 -14.80 -1.37 -0.30
CA ARG A 17 -14.50 -1.92 -1.62
C ARG A 17 -15.77 -1.83 -2.48
N PRO A 18 -15.78 -1.07 -3.58
CA PRO A 18 -16.87 -1.18 -4.54
C PRO A 18 -16.85 -2.59 -5.14
N ASP A 19 -18.01 -3.25 -5.17
CA ASP A 19 -18.21 -4.52 -5.85
C ASP A 19 -17.80 -4.37 -7.32
N LEU A 20 -16.66 -4.98 -7.67
CA LEU A 20 -16.19 -5.04 -9.04
C LEU A 20 -17.07 -6.04 -9.81
N PRO A 21 -17.62 -5.66 -10.98
CA PRO A 21 -18.37 -6.60 -11.81
C PRO A 21 -17.45 -7.72 -12.31
N SER A 22 -17.92 -8.95 -12.15
CA SER A 22 -17.27 -10.18 -12.61
C SER A 22 -16.82 -10.07 -14.08
N SER A 23 -15.50 -10.12 -14.31
CA SER A 23 -14.94 -10.14 -15.66
C SER A 23 -15.44 -11.36 -16.46
N PRO A 24 -15.85 -11.18 -17.73
CA PRO A 24 -16.16 -12.28 -18.63
C PRO A 24 -14.89 -13.07 -18.95
N GLY A 25 -15.00 -14.40 -18.89
CA GLY A 25 -13.89 -15.34 -19.04
C GLY A 25 -13.08 -15.15 -20.32
N THR A 26 -11.76 -15.06 -20.16
CA THR A 26 -10.81 -15.09 -21.27
C THR A 26 -10.79 -16.48 -21.91
N PRO A 27 -10.86 -16.58 -23.25
CA PRO A 27 -10.72 -17.85 -23.94
C PRO A 27 -9.28 -18.36 -23.81
N ARG A 28 -9.19 -19.63 -23.41
CA ARG A 28 -7.99 -20.44 -23.27
C ARG A 28 -7.23 -20.49 -24.60
N ARG A 29 -6.16 -19.70 -24.75
CA ARG A 29 -5.27 -19.75 -25.91
C ARG A 29 -4.40 -21.01 -25.85
N SER A 30 -4.68 -21.91 -26.78
CA SER A 30 -3.87 -23.07 -27.16
C SER A 30 -2.58 -22.62 -27.86
N ALA A 31 -1.53 -23.43 -27.68
CA ALA A 31 -0.29 -23.50 -28.46
C ALA A 31 0.73 -22.34 -28.31
N LEU A 32 1.77 -22.61 -27.51
CA LEU A 32 3.06 -21.91 -27.58
C LEU A 32 3.82 -22.38 -28.84
N PRO A 33 4.33 -21.48 -29.70
CA PRO A 33 5.31 -21.83 -30.71
C PRO A 33 6.69 -22.03 -30.07
N ALA A 34 7.45 -22.99 -30.63
CA ALA A 34 8.82 -23.29 -30.27
C ALA A 34 9.75 -22.08 -30.52
N TYR A 35 10.50 -21.69 -29.49
CA TYR A 35 11.53 -20.67 -29.60
C TYR A 35 12.76 -21.21 -30.35
N PRO A 36 13.27 -20.52 -31.39
CA PRO A 36 14.57 -20.85 -31.98
C PRO A 36 15.74 -20.32 -31.11
N PRO A 37 16.94 -20.92 -31.23
CA PRO A 37 18.10 -20.58 -30.41
C PRO A 37 18.69 -19.19 -30.75
N PHE A 38 18.98 -18.43 -29.70
CA PHE A 38 19.67 -17.14 -29.73
C PHE A 38 21.05 -17.24 -30.41
N SER A 39 21.32 -16.33 -31.35
CA SER A 39 22.66 -16.01 -31.83
C SER A 39 23.03 -14.59 -31.39
N PRO A 40 24.25 -14.34 -30.87
CA PRO A 40 24.68 -13.00 -30.47
C PRO A 40 25.37 -12.31 -31.64
N THR A 41 24.79 -11.22 -32.15
CA THR A 41 25.50 -10.26 -32.99
C THR A 41 25.41 -8.88 -32.38
N CYS A 42 26.55 -8.43 -31.85
CA CYS A 42 26.83 -7.01 -31.64
C CYS A 42 26.77 -6.30 -33.00
N SER A 43 26.07 -5.16 -33.07
CA SER A 43 26.41 -4.10 -34.01
C SER A 43 25.92 -2.75 -33.50
N ASN A 44 26.83 -1.81 -33.67
CA ASN A 44 26.92 -0.45 -33.20
C ASN A 44 26.14 0.51 -34.12
N LEU A 45 26.01 1.78 -33.68
CA LEU A 45 25.83 3.04 -34.45
C LEU A 45 24.45 3.68 -34.63
N GLY A 46 24.45 5.00 -34.36
CA GLY A 46 23.53 6.03 -34.89
C GLY A 46 22.44 6.45 -33.90
N GLY A 47 22.35 7.66 -33.35
CA GLY A 47 22.74 8.97 -33.89
C GLY A 47 21.56 9.59 -34.65
N ALA A 48 20.64 10.28 -33.96
CA ALA A 48 19.75 11.27 -34.56
C ALA A 48 19.19 12.21 -33.49
N ALA A 49 19.51 13.49 -33.65
CA ALA A 49 18.88 14.62 -32.98
C ALA A 49 17.48 14.84 -33.54
N LEU A 50 16.53 15.16 -32.68
CA LEU A 50 15.23 15.74 -33.05
C LEU A 50 14.85 16.76 -31.98
N SER A 51 15.04 18.03 -32.37
CA SER A 51 14.31 19.19 -31.89
C SER A 51 12.83 19.03 -32.20
N ASP A 52 11.95 19.39 -31.27
CA ASP A 52 10.78 20.21 -31.61
C ASP A 52 10.24 20.88 -30.35
N ASP A 53 10.39 22.20 -30.34
CA ASP A 53 9.68 23.16 -29.52
C ASP A 53 8.18 23.07 -29.86
N THR A 54 7.34 22.81 -28.87
CA THR A 54 5.92 23.20 -28.95
C THR A 54 5.46 23.76 -27.62
N ASP A 55 5.25 25.07 -27.64
CA ASP A 55 4.60 25.87 -26.62
C ASP A 55 3.19 25.32 -26.33
N ASN A 56 2.92 24.98 -25.07
CA ASN A 56 1.57 24.72 -24.58
C ASN A 56 1.27 25.64 -23.39
N GLU A 57 1.26 26.94 -23.66
CA GLU A 57 0.72 27.97 -22.77
C GLU A 57 -0.69 28.35 -23.26
N SER A 58 -1.74 27.69 -22.76
CA SER A 58 -3.07 28.31 -22.57
C SER A 58 -4.09 27.32 -22.02
N GLU A 59 -4.06 27.00 -20.72
CA GLU A 59 -5.26 26.44 -20.07
C GLU A 59 -5.28 26.63 -18.54
N THR A 60 -5.00 27.85 -18.08
CA THR A 60 -5.18 28.25 -16.67
C THR A 60 -5.95 29.56 -16.57
N ALA A 61 -7.23 29.55 -16.98
CA ALA A 61 -8.11 30.72 -16.80
C ALA A 61 -9.61 30.41 -16.63
N ALA A 62 -10.02 29.16 -16.33
CA ALA A 62 -11.44 28.79 -16.27
C ALA A 62 -11.88 28.02 -15.01
N LEU A 63 -11.09 28.02 -13.93
CA LEU A 63 -11.44 27.32 -12.66
C LEU A 63 -11.43 28.22 -11.41
N ALA A 64 -11.55 29.54 -11.59
CA ALA A 64 -11.59 30.51 -10.49
C ALA A 64 -12.98 31.12 -10.22
N GLU A 65 -14.04 30.71 -10.94
CA GLU A 65 -15.35 31.37 -10.90
C GLU A 65 -16.52 30.45 -10.48
N LEU A 66 -16.26 29.39 -9.69
CA LEU A 66 -17.33 28.48 -9.22
C LEU A 66 -17.35 28.25 -7.69
N LEU A 67 -16.85 29.22 -6.90
CA LEU A 67 -16.77 29.12 -5.43
C LEU A 67 -17.49 30.26 -4.68
N LYS A 68 -18.47 30.94 -5.32
CA LYS A 68 -19.15 32.11 -4.73
C LYS A 68 -20.56 31.92 -4.18
N GLU A 69 -21.12 30.72 -4.17
CA GLU A 69 -22.47 30.52 -3.59
C GLU A 69 -22.42 29.64 -2.35
N GLY A 70 -22.26 30.31 -1.20
CA GLY A 70 -22.45 29.73 0.11
C GLY A 70 -23.92 29.42 0.36
N THR A 71 -24.25 28.14 0.37
CA THR A 71 -25.49 27.62 0.98
C THR A 71 -25.14 27.04 2.35
N PRO A 72 -25.77 27.51 3.45
CA PRO A 72 -25.55 26.93 4.77
C PRO A 72 -26.19 25.54 4.84
N PHE A 73 -25.34 24.50 4.89
CA PHE A 73 -25.76 23.13 5.12
C PHE A 73 -26.13 22.95 6.60
N SER A 74 -27.43 22.90 6.87
CA SER A 74 -27.99 22.61 8.19
C SER A 74 -27.92 21.11 8.45
N VAL A 75 -26.98 20.69 9.30
CA VAL A 75 -26.85 19.28 9.73
C VAL A 75 -27.96 18.96 10.74
N PRO A 76 -28.76 17.89 10.52
CA PRO A 76 -29.72 17.44 11.51
C PRO A 76 -29.00 16.85 12.73
N THR A 77 -29.29 17.44 13.89
CA THR A 77 -28.90 16.95 15.22
C THR A 77 -29.42 15.52 15.42
N THR A 78 -28.50 14.56 15.40
CA THR A 78 -28.81 13.15 15.67
C THR A 78 -28.86 12.93 17.18
N ALA A 79 -29.99 12.38 17.62
CA ALA A 79 -30.33 12.18 19.01
C ALA A 79 -29.34 11.25 19.74
N SER A 80 -29.02 11.67 20.96
CA SER A 80 -28.39 10.87 22.00
C SER A 80 -29.20 9.60 22.25
N MET A 81 -28.64 8.44 21.89
CA MET A 81 -29.10 7.15 22.41
C MET A 81 -28.12 6.69 23.49
N THR A 82 -28.64 6.63 24.71
CA THR A 82 -28.02 6.03 25.88
C THR A 82 -27.75 4.54 25.65
N PRO A 83 -26.58 4.00 26.04
CA PRO A 83 -26.36 2.56 25.98
C PRO A 83 -27.10 1.89 27.15
N SER A 84 -28.15 1.14 26.80
CA SER A 84 -28.81 0.22 27.72
C SER A 84 -27.86 -0.91 28.11
N GLU A 85 -27.72 -1.03 29.42
CA GLU A 85 -27.26 -2.15 30.23
C GLU A 85 -27.46 -3.53 29.58
N LEU A 86 -26.36 -4.14 29.13
CA LEU A 86 -26.31 -5.53 28.66
C LEU A 86 -26.08 -6.45 29.86
N THR A 87 -27.17 -7.08 30.28
CA THR A 87 -27.21 -8.18 31.25
C THR A 87 -26.49 -9.41 30.69
N LEU A 88 -25.44 -9.84 31.41
CA LEU A 88 -24.81 -11.16 31.26
C LEU A 88 -25.80 -12.23 31.72
N GLY A 89 -26.46 -12.87 30.76
CA GLY A 89 -27.20 -14.12 30.96
C GLY A 89 -26.33 -15.31 30.59
N ASP A 90 -26.16 -16.22 31.55
CA ASP A 90 -25.69 -17.60 31.37
C ASP A 90 -26.44 -18.29 30.21
N GLU A 91 -25.77 -18.53 29.08
CA GLU A 91 -26.27 -19.42 28.03
C GLU A 91 -25.81 -20.86 28.31
N ALA A 92 -26.75 -21.63 28.85
CA ALA A 92 -26.70 -23.08 28.91
C ALA A 92 -26.76 -23.69 27.50
N ASP A 93 -25.83 -24.61 27.23
CA ASP A 93 -25.91 -25.77 26.32
C ASP A 93 -27.10 -25.78 25.33
N ALA A 94 -27.01 -24.95 24.30
CA ALA A 94 -27.85 -25.08 23.11
C ALA A 94 -27.37 -26.28 22.29
N GLN A 95 -27.98 -27.43 22.54
CA GLN A 95 -27.96 -28.57 21.62
C GLN A 95 -28.35 -28.07 20.23
N SER A 96 -27.35 -28.08 19.34
CA SER A 96 -27.45 -27.91 17.90
C SER A 96 -28.53 -28.84 17.32
N GLY A 97 -29.77 -28.36 17.29
CA GLY A 97 -30.84 -28.93 16.48
C GLY A 97 -30.47 -28.76 15.02
N SER A 98 -29.85 -29.78 14.44
CA SER A 98 -29.58 -29.86 13.00
C SER A 98 -30.89 -29.58 12.27
N PRO A 99 -30.96 -28.55 11.40
CA PRO A 99 -32.17 -28.29 10.64
C PRO A 99 -32.53 -29.53 9.79
N PRO A 100 -33.83 -29.83 9.63
CA PRO A 100 -34.28 -30.99 8.87
C PRO A 100 -33.71 -30.91 7.46
N ALA A 101 -33.10 -32.01 7.01
CA ALA A 101 -32.42 -32.16 5.74
C ALA A 101 -33.30 -31.66 4.58
N ALA A 102 -33.09 -30.41 4.16
CA ALA A 102 -33.56 -29.94 2.87
C ALA A 102 -32.94 -30.86 1.83
N GLU A 103 -33.73 -31.35 0.88
CA GLU A 103 -33.25 -32.24 -0.18
C GLU A 103 -32.11 -31.56 -0.94
N GLU A 104 -30.87 -31.90 -0.58
CA GLU A 104 -29.68 -31.34 -1.21
C GLU A 104 -29.64 -31.75 -2.68
N ASP A 105 -29.48 -30.75 -3.55
CA ASP A 105 -29.33 -30.89 -5.00
C ASP A 105 -28.31 -32.00 -5.33
N PRO A 106 -28.67 -33.01 -6.14
CA PRO A 106 -27.76 -34.11 -6.50
C PRO A 106 -26.43 -33.62 -7.08
N VAL A 107 -26.42 -32.48 -7.78
CA VAL A 107 -25.20 -31.88 -8.34
C VAL A 107 -24.25 -31.40 -7.24
N ALA A 108 -24.79 -30.86 -6.15
CA ALA A 108 -23.98 -30.41 -5.02
C ALA A 108 -23.31 -31.60 -4.30
N LYS A 109 -24.00 -32.73 -4.18
CA LYS A 109 -23.45 -33.96 -3.60
C LYS A 109 -22.28 -34.51 -4.43
N GLU A 110 -22.46 -34.61 -5.75
CA GLU A 110 -21.39 -35.09 -6.65
C GLU A 110 -20.14 -34.18 -6.57
N LYS A 111 -20.35 -32.86 -6.53
CA LYS A 111 -19.26 -31.90 -6.35
C LYS A 111 -18.56 -32.07 -4.99
N GLN A 112 -19.31 -32.29 -3.91
CA GLN A 112 -18.74 -32.52 -2.58
C GLN A 112 -17.93 -33.83 -2.53
N GLU A 113 -18.42 -34.91 -3.12
CA GLU A 113 -17.71 -36.19 -3.22
C GLU A 113 -16.41 -36.04 -4.01
N TRP A 114 -16.45 -35.30 -5.13
CA TRP A 114 -15.26 -34.98 -5.90
C TRP A 114 -14.22 -34.20 -5.08
N VAL A 115 -14.66 -33.19 -4.31
CA VAL A 115 -13.77 -32.43 -3.41
C VAL A 115 -13.16 -33.32 -2.33
N LYS A 116 -13.96 -34.19 -1.70
CA LYS A 116 -13.47 -35.16 -0.70
C LYS A 116 -12.38 -36.06 -1.30
N LYS A 117 -12.62 -36.59 -2.50
CA LYS A 117 -11.65 -37.41 -3.23
C LYS A 117 -10.36 -36.65 -3.57
N MET A 118 -10.48 -35.41 -4.02
CA MET A 118 -9.31 -34.56 -4.32
C MET A 118 -8.47 -34.29 -3.07
N ARG A 119 -9.10 -34.03 -1.93
CA ARG A 119 -8.38 -33.83 -0.65
C ARG A 119 -7.62 -35.09 -0.23
N LEU A 120 -8.24 -36.27 -0.35
CA LEU A 120 -7.57 -37.52 -0.02
C LEU A 120 -6.34 -37.79 -0.92
N MET A 121 -6.44 -37.46 -2.21
CA MET A 121 -5.33 -37.67 -3.16
C MET A 121 -4.17 -36.68 -2.98
N PHE A 122 -4.47 -35.40 -2.68
CA PHE A 122 -3.46 -34.34 -2.71
C PHE A 122 -3.02 -33.82 -1.34
N CYS A 123 -3.85 -33.94 -0.31
CA CYS A 123 -3.54 -33.41 1.02
C CYS A 123 -2.91 -34.46 1.94
N VAL A 124 -3.31 -35.73 1.83
CA VAL A 124 -2.76 -36.80 2.69
C VAL A 124 -1.57 -37.42 1.98
N ARG A 125 -0.38 -37.33 2.57
CA ARG A 125 0.82 -38.01 2.07
C ARG A 125 1.33 -39.03 3.08
N GLU A 126 1.74 -40.19 2.59
CA GLU A 126 2.21 -41.29 3.44
C GLU A 126 3.52 -40.97 4.16
N ASP A 127 4.36 -40.13 3.57
CA ASP A 127 5.67 -39.69 4.08
C ASP A 127 5.57 -38.61 5.17
N LEU A 128 4.44 -37.91 5.29
CA LEU A 128 4.24 -36.81 6.24
C LEU A 128 3.06 -37.07 7.16
N GLU A 129 3.32 -37.67 8.32
CA GLU A 129 2.29 -38.01 9.31
C GLU A 129 1.45 -36.81 9.77
N ILE A 130 2.04 -35.61 9.80
CA ILE A 130 1.32 -34.38 10.17
C ILE A 130 0.11 -34.12 9.26
N THR A 131 0.19 -34.55 7.99
CA THR A 131 -0.90 -34.33 7.01
C THR A 131 -2.12 -35.21 7.28
N LYS A 132 -1.94 -36.35 7.97
CA LYS A 132 -3.03 -37.26 8.34
C LYS A 132 -4.02 -36.63 9.33
N ASN A 133 -3.60 -35.59 10.04
CA ASN A 133 -4.45 -34.86 11.00
C ASN A 133 -5.25 -33.72 10.35
N ILE A 134 -4.97 -33.36 9.09
CA ILE A 134 -5.60 -32.25 8.38
C ILE A 134 -6.96 -32.65 7.76
N VAL A 135 -7.03 -33.88 7.25
CA VAL A 135 -8.20 -34.42 6.54
C VAL A 135 -8.58 -35.75 7.19
N HIS A 136 -9.85 -35.91 7.52
CA HIS A 136 -10.39 -37.17 8.04
C HIS A 136 -10.39 -38.26 6.95
N PRO A 137 -10.45 -39.55 7.32
CA PRO A 137 -10.45 -40.64 6.35
C PRO A 137 -11.66 -40.64 5.39
N ASP A 138 -12.73 -39.92 5.71
CA ASP A 138 -13.89 -39.70 4.84
C ASP A 138 -13.72 -38.55 3.83
N GLY A 139 -12.56 -37.88 3.84
CA GLY A 139 -12.24 -36.73 3.00
C GLY A 139 -12.78 -35.39 3.51
N THR A 140 -13.42 -35.36 4.70
CA THR A 140 -13.84 -34.11 5.34
C THR A 140 -12.64 -33.40 5.99
N LEU A 141 -12.71 -32.07 6.04
CA LEU A 141 -11.63 -31.25 6.57
C LEU A 141 -11.72 -31.21 8.11
N ASN A 142 -10.62 -31.51 8.80
CA ASN A 142 -10.57 -31.39 10.25
C ASN A 142 -10.47 -29.91 10.64
N GLN A 143 -11.61 -29.30 11.00
CA GLN A 143 -11.68 -27.89 11.37
C GLN A 143 -10.87 -27.57 12.63
N ASP A 144 -10.73 -28.54 13.54
CA ASP A 144 -9.97 -28.36 14.78
C ASP A 144 -8.47 -28.25 14.53
N TYR A 145 -7.96 -28.79 13.42
CA TYR A 145 -6.56 -28.65 13.02
C TYR A 145 -6.19 -27.18 12.73
N PHE A 146 -7.13 -26.40 12.17
CA PHE A 146 -6.91 -25.00 11.81
C PHE A 146 -7.27 -24.02 12.94
N ARG A 147 -7.86 -24.52 14.03
CA ARG A 147 -8.09 -23.72 15.21
C ARG A 147 -6.77 -23.62 15.99
N PRO A 148 -6.36 -22.42 16.44
CA PRO A 148 -5.27 -22.30 17.39
C PRO A 148 -5.47 -23.27 18.55
N PRO A 149 -4.42 -23.95 19.04
CA PRO A 149 -4.53 -24.89 20.16
C PRO A 149 -5.34 -24.28 21.30
N LYS A 150 -6.32 -25.01 21.84
CA LYS A 150 -7.12 -24.54 22.97
C LYS A 150 -6.17 -24.23 24.14
N GLY A 151 -6.03 -22.95 24.48
CA GLY A 151 -5.08 -22.49 25.50
C GLY A 151 -3.80 -21.86 24.97
N SER A 152 -3.52 -21.92 23.66
CA SER A 152 -2.65 -20.92 23.04
C SER A 152 -3.44 -19.61 23.02
N THR A 153 -3.38 -18.87 24.12
CA THR A 153 -3.36 -17.42 24.00
C THR A 153 -2.13 -17.17 23.13
N LEU A 154 -2.35 -17.06 21.81
CA LEU A 154 -1.50 -16.22 20.98
C LEU A 154 -1.37 -14.97 21.83
N LYS A 155 -0.22 -14.80 22.47
CA LYS A 155 0.06 -13.58 23.21
C LYS A 155 -0.16 -12.55 22.12
N ASN A 156 -1.28 -11.85 22.19
CA ASN A 156 -1.53 -10.70 21.37
C ASN A 156 -0.46 -9.74 21.87
N GLU A 157 0.76 -9.91 21.36
CA GLU A 157 1.77 -8.87 21.40
C GLU A 157 1.03 -7.68 20.85
N GLU A 158 0.74 -6.74 21.76
CA GLU A 158 -0.16 -5.64 21.49
C GLU A 158 0.31 -5.03 20.19
N VAL A 159 -0.52 -5.16 19.14
CA VAL A 159 -0.11 -4.76 17.79
C VAL A 159 0.29 -3.30 17.89
N LYS A 160 1.59 -3.06 17.80
CA LYS A 160 2.16 -1.78 18.14
C LYS A 160 1.58 -0.73 17.21
N LYS A 161 0.81 0.20 17.78
CA LYS A 161 0.14 1.23 17.01
C LYS A 161 1.15 2.32 16.66
N TRP A 162 1.19 2.68 15.38
CA TRP A 162 2.04 3.78 14.90
C TRP A 162 1.43 5.11 15.33
N THR A 163 2.11 5.83 16.20
CA THR A 163 1.66 7.10 16.79
C THR A 163 2.33 8.31 16.11
N ASP A 164 1.75 9.49 16.29
CA ASP A 164 2.32 10.72 15.72
C ASP A 164 3.66 11.10 16.35
N LYS A 165 3.87 10.74 17.63
CA LYS A 165 5.18 10.91 18.29
C LYS A 165 6.28 10.12 17.58
N GLU A 166 5.99 8.89 17.18
CA GLU A 166 6.93 8.04 16.45
C GLU A 166 7.16 8.55 15.03
N ARG A 167 6.14 9.14 14.41
CA ARG A 167 6.25 9.84 13.13
C ARG A 167 7.21 11.02 13.20
N ASP A 168 7.08 11.87 14.23
CA ASP A 168 7.97 13.02 14.43
C ASP A 168 9.42 12.59 14.71
N LEU A 169 9.60 11.49 15.45
CA LEU A 169 10.91 10.89 15.69
C LEU A 169 11.53 10.33 14.40
N LEU A 170 10.73 9.74 13.52
CA LEU A 170 11.19 9.29 12.20
C LEU A 170 11.62 10.47 11.32
N VAL A 171 10.85 11.56 11.30
CA VAL A 171 11.22 12.80 10.59
C VAL A 171 12.57 13.34 11.08
N LYS A 172 12.76 13.44 12.40
CA LYS A 172 14.03 13.85 13.00
C LYS A 172 15.19 12.92 12.62
N GLY A 173 14.93 11.61 12.61
CA GLY A 173 15.91 10.62 12.16
C GLY A 173 16.32 10.81 10.70
N ILE A 174 15.37 11.09 9.82
CA ILE A 174 15.62 11.38 8.40
C ILE A 174 16.40 12.69 8.22
N GLU A 175 16.09 13.72 9.01
CA GLU A 175 16.81 14.99 8.98
C GLU A 175 18.29 14.81 9.35
N VAL A 176 18.58 14.02 10.39
CA VAL A 176 19.94 13.83 10.90
C VAL A 176 20.75 12.82 10.07
N TYR A 177 20.21 11.63 9.84
CA TYR A 177 20.93 10.53 9.20
C TYR A 177 20.68 10.46 7.68
N GLY A 178 19.47 10.79 7.24
CA GLY A 178 19.04 10.67 5.85
C GLY A 178 18.29 9.38 5.54
N ILE A 179 17.57 9.38 4.42
CA ILE A 179 16.86 8.19 3.93
C ILE A 179 17.86 7.14 3.47
N GLY A 180 17.71 5.91 3.98
CA GLY A 180 18.63 4.79 3.73
C GLY A 180 19.34 4.30 5.00
N HIS A 181 19.47 5.16 6.01
CA HIS A 181 20.12 4.88 7.31
C HIS A 181 19.11 4.45 8.39
N PHE A 182 18.22 3.52 8.06
CA PHE A 182 17.13 3.11 8.96
C PHE A 182 17.61 2.37 10.21
N ARG A 183 18.81 1.77 10.17
CA ARG A 183 19.40 1.10 11.31
C ARG A 183 19.80 2.11 12.39
N GLU A 184 20.49 3.16 11.99
CA GLU A 184 20.94 4.24 12.85
C GLU A 184 19.76 5.02 13.45
N ILE A 185 18.70 5.23 12.65
CA ILE A 185 17.45 5.85 13.11
C ILE A 185 16.75 4.97 14.15
N SER A 186 16.65 3.65 13.90
CA SER A 186 16.09 2.70 14.86
C SER A 186 16.87 2.73 16.17
N GLU A 187 18.20 2.61 16.12
CA GLU A 187 19.05 2.60 17.32
C GLU A 187 18.97 3.92 18.14
N SER A 188 18.79 5.06 17.49
CA SER A 188 18.85 6.38 18.15
C SER A 188 17.49 6.95 18.58
N TYR A 189 16.45 6.74 17.77
CA TYR A 189 15.15 7.40 17.96
C TYR A 189 14.00 6.41 18.18
N LEU A 190 14.06 5.21 17.60
CA LEU A 190 12.94 4.26 17.55
C LEU A 190 13.42 2.81 17.78
N PRO A 191 13.99 2.49 18.97
CA PRO A 191 14.64 1.19 19.22
C PRO A 191 13.67 0.00 19.19
N ASP A 192 12.40 0.29 19.46
CA ASP A 192 11.31 -0.69 19.47
C ASP A 192 10.73 -0.94 18.06
N TRP A 193 11.29 -0.35 17.00
CA TRP A 193 10.85 -0.56 15.62
C TRP A 193 11.97 -1.16 14.79
N GLN A 194 11.65 -2.19 14.01
CA GLN A 194 12.62 -2.81 13.11
C GLN A 194 12.96 -1.86 11.95
N PRO A 195 14.21 -1.84 11.45
CA PRO A 195 14.61 -0.96 10.34
C PRO A 195 13.77 -1.14 9.07
N ASN A 196 13.28 -2.36 8.81
CA ASN A 196 12.41 -2.64 7.67
C ASN A 196 11.03 -1.99 7.81
N ASP A 197 10.47 -1.94 9.02
CA ASP A 197 9.19 -1.27 9.27
C ASP A 197 9.33 0.24 9.10
N LEU A 198 10.43 0.81 9.62
CA LEU A 198 10.74 2.24 9.43
C LEU A 198 10.87 2.60 7.96
N ARG A 199 11.46 1.73 7.14
CA ARG A 199 11.52 1.90 5.68
C ARG A 199 10.12 1.99 5.07
N VAL A 200 9.20 1.11 5.44
CA VAL A 200 7.81 1.14 4.94
C VAL A 200 7.08 2.40 5.42
N LYS A 201 7.31 2.83 6.67
CA LYS A 201 6.75 4.09 7.19
C LYS A 201 7.31 5.30 6.42
N ALA A 202 8.60 5.32 6.12
CA ALA A 202 9.23 6.37 5.33
C ALA A 202 8.70 6.41 3.89
N MET A 203 8.43 5.27 3.25
CA MET A 203 7.77 5.22 1.93
C MET A 203 6.43 5.96 1.93
N ARG A 204 5.60 5.73 2.97
CA ARG A 204 4.31 6.42 3.12
C ARG A 204 4.47 7.89 3.48
N LEU A 205 5.47 8.22 4.29
CA LEU A 205 5.76 9.58 4.70
C LEU A 205 6.17 10.48 3.52
N VAL A 206 7.01 9.96 2.63
CA VAL A 206 7.48 10.66 1.40
C VAL A 206 6.51 10.48 0.24
N GLY A 207 5.57 9.52 0.33
CA GLY A 207 4.60 9.25 -0.72
C GLY A 207 5.19 8.50 -1.91
N ARG A 208 6.21 7.67 -1.72
CA ARG A 208 6.84 6.90 -2.81
C ARG A 208 7.28 5.51 -2.37
N GLN A 209 7.01 4.52 -3.21
CA GLN A 209 7.39 3.13 -2.93
C GLN A 209 8.91 2.91 -3.02
N ASN A 210 9.58 3.48 -4.02
CA ASN A 210 11.02 3.33 -4.17
C ASN A 210 11.80 4.50 -3.57
N LEU A 211 12.56 4.20 -2.52
CA LEU A 211 13.40 5.16 -1.82
C LEU A 211 14.86 5.21 -2.32
N GLN A 212 15.24 4.44 -3.34
CA GLN A 212 16.63 4.40 -3.83
C GLN A 212 17.12 5.76 -4.34
N GLU A 213 16.24 6.55 -4.95
CA GLU A 213 16.59 7.91 -5.42
C GLU A 213 16.81 8.91 -4.28
N TYR A 214 16.21 8.60 -3.12
CA TYR A 214 16.36 9.35 -1.88
C TYR A 214 17.54 8.87 -1.03
N LYS A 215 18.40 8.00 -1.56
CA LYS A 215 19.56 7.54 -0.81
C LYS A 215 20.40 8.72 -0.32
N ASP A 216 20.65 8.75 0.97
CA ASP A 216 21.39 9.78 1.71
C ASP A 216 20.72 11.18 1.67
N TRP A 217 19.49 11.27 1.17
CA TRP A 217 18.73 12.52 1.17
C TRP A 217 18.29 12.87 2.58
N LYS A 218 18.52 14.13 2.96
CA LYS A 218 18.14 14.73 4.24
C LYS A 218 17.22 15.90 3.94
N GLY A 219 16.08 15.91 4.60
CA GLY A 219 15.09 16.98 4.49
C GLY A 219 14.38 17.15 5.82
N ASP A 220 13.91 18.37 6.08
CA ASP A 220 13.09 18.67 7.24
C ASP A 220 11.63 18.22 7.02
N ALA A 221 10.77 18.48 8.00
CA ALA A 221 9.34 18.16 7.89
C ALA A 221 8.65 18.86 6.70
N ALA A 222 9.10 20.07 6.33
CA ALA A 222 8.51 20.82 5.23
C ALA A 222 8.96 20.25 3.88
N ASP A 223 10.23 19.90 3.73
CA ASP A 223 10.79 19.24 2.54
C ASP A 223 10.12 17.89 2.28
N ILE A 224 9.93 17.08 3.33
CA ILE A 224 9.22 15.80 3.22
C ILE A 224 7.78 16.00 2.75
N LYS A 225 7.09 17.03 3.28
CA LYS A 225 5.73 17.35 2.87
C LYS A 225 5.65 17.82 1.42
N LEU A 226 6.56 18.70 1.01
CA LEU A 226 6.65 19.16 -0.38
C LEU A 226 6.85 17.98 -1.33
N GLU A 227 7.69 17.03 -0.95
CA GLU A 227 7.95 15.89 -1.80
C GLU A 227 6.82 14.86 -1.79
N PHE A 228 6.10 14.73 -0.68
CA PHE A 228 4.85 13.97 -0.62
C PHE A 228 3.80 14.56 -1.58
N ASP A 229 3.56 15.87 -1.50
CA ASP A 229 2.57 16.56 -2.34
C ASP A 229 2.93 16.45 -3.83
N ARG A 230 4.23 16.60 -4.13
CA ARG A 230 4.76 16.41 -5.48
C ARG A 230 4.59 14.98 -5.99
N ASN A 231 4.95 13.96 -5.21
CA ASN A 231 4.78 12.56 -5.60
C ASN A 231 3.31 12.20 -5.77
N LYS A 232 2.43 12.79 -4.95
CA LYS A 232 0.98 12.66 -5.05
C LYS A 232 0.46 13.25 -6.35
N GLU A 233 0.90 14.45 -6.73
CA GLU A 233 0.51 15.08 -8.00
C GLU A 233 0.92 14.23 -9.21
N ILE A 234 2.16 13.73 -9.25
CA ILE A 234 2.64 12.83 -10.30
C ILE A 234 1.78 11.56 -10.35
N GLY A 235 1.52 10.96 -9.19
CA GLY A 235 0.74 9.72 -9.09
C GLY A 235 -0.71 9.89 -9.50
N LEU A 236 -1.34 11.03 -9.19
CA LEU A 236 -2.70 11.32 -9.61
C LEU A 236 -2.79 11.58 -11.12
N ARG A 237 -1.84 12.34 -11.68
CA ARG A 237 -1.79 12.64 -13.12
C ARG A 237 -1.56 11.39 -13.97
N LEU A 238 -0.74 10.44 -13.50
CA LEU A 238 -0.42 9.20 -14.23
C LEU A 238 -1.30 8.01 -13.84
N GLY A 239 -2.18 8.14 -12.83
CA GLY A 239 -2.97 7.02 -12.32
C GLY A 239 -2.15 5.97 -11.54
N CYS A 240 -0.96 6.35 -11.06
CA CYS A 240 -0.02 5.48 -10.34
C CYS A 240 -0.01 5.70 -8.82
N TRP A 241 -0.93 6.51 -8.28
CA TRP A 241 -1.09 6.72 -6.83
C TRP A 241 -1.92 5.59 -6.21
N LYS A 242 -1.30 4.73 -5.39
CA LYS A 242 -1.97 3.59 -4.74
C LYS A 242 -1.63 3.57 -3.25
N SER A 243 -2.65 3.48 -2.40
CA SER A 243 -2.48 3.39 -0.94
C SER A 243 -1.58 4.48 -0.33
N GLY A 244 -1.66 5.71 -0.86
CA GLY A 244 -0.88 6.84 -0.37
C GLY A 244 0.59 6.87 -0.81
N VAL A 245 0.96 6.07 -1.82
CA VAL A 245 2.32 6.08 -2.39
C VAL A 245 2.29 6.07 -3.92
N LEU A 246 3.29 6.72 -4.52
CA LEU A 246 3.59 6.64 -5.94
C LEU A 246 4.24 5.28 -6.24
N VAL A 247 3.55 4.47 -7.05
CA VAL A 247 3.98 3.13 -7.51
C VAL A 247 4.56 3.23 -8.92
N PHE A 248 5.44 2.28 -9.28
CA PHE A 248 5.97 2.19 -10.63
C PHE A 248 4.90 1.85 -11.67
N ASP A 249 5.13 2.36 -12.87
CA ASP A 249 4.40 2.02 -14.08
C ASP A 249 5.28 1.14 -14.96
N ASP A 250 4.67 0.17 -15.64
CA ASP A 250 5.37 -0.75 -16.55
C ASP A 250 5.91 0.00 -17.79
N ASP A 251 5.28 1.13 -18.14
CA ASP A 251 5.71 1.98 -19.25
C ASP A 251 6.91 2.90 -18.90
N GLY A 252 7.35 2.93 -17.63
CA GLY A 252 8.47 3.77 -17.18
C GLY A 252 8.20 5.28 -17.16
N LYS A 253 6.95 5.73 -17.40
CA LYS A 253 6.54 7.15 -17.41
C LYS A 253 6.82 7.85 -16.08
N VAL A 254 6.54 7.15 -14.97
CA VAL A 254 6.80 7.65 -13.61
C VAL A 254 8.30 7.95 -13.42
N GLU A 255 9.19 7.07 -13.87
CA GLU A 255 10.63 7.30 -13.77
C GLU A 255 11.10 8.45 -14.63
N ALA A 256 10.57 8.57 -15.86
CA ALA A 256 10.90 9.68 -16.74
C ALA A 256 10.53 11.03 -16.10
N GLU A 257 9.32 11.12 -15.54
CA GLU A 257 8.81 12.35 -14.92
C GLU A 257 9.60 12.74 -13.66
N VAL A 258 9.97 11.76 -12.85
CA VAL A 258 10.79 11.99 -11.66
C VAL A 258 12.21 12.37 -12.05
N ARG A 259 12.79 11.74 -13.08
CA ARG A 259 14.13 12.07 -13.58
C ARG A 259 14.20 13.47 -14.19
N ALA A 260 13.14 13.90 -14.89
CA ALA A 260 13.02 15.26 -15.43
C ALA A 260 13.01 16.31 -14.32
N ASN A 261 12.49 15.95 -13.14
CA ASN A 261 12.38 16.82 -11.97
C ASN A 261 13.18 16.21 -10.80
N PRO A 262 14.51 16.20 -10.79
CA PRO A 262 15.25 15.54 -9.71
C PRO A 262 14.91 16.13 -8.33
N VAL A 263 14.92 15.28 -7.30
CA VAL A 263 14.74 15.70 -5.89
C VAL A 263 15.82 16.74 -5.57
N LYS A 264 15.41 17.91 -5.07
CA LYS A 264 16.36 18.96 -4.67
C LYS A 264 17.09 18.48 -3.41
N ARG A 265 18.40 18.24 -3.52
CA ARG A 265 19.23 17.92 -2.37
C ARG A 265 19.72 19.22 -1.73
N ALA A 266 19.82 19.25 -0.40
CA ALA A 266 20.33 20.43 0.32
C ALA A 266 21.73 20.87 -0.18
N ALA A 267 22.57 19.91 -0.59
CA ALA A 267 23.88 20.18 -1.19
C ALA A 267 23.78 20.96 -2.52
N ASP A 268 22.77 20.66 -3.35
CA ASP A 268 22.54 21.35 -4.61
C ASP A 268 22.04 22.78 -4.35
N ALA A 269 21.17 22.95 -3.36
CA ALA A 269 20.68 24.26 -2.93
C ALA A 269 21.81 25.17 -2.41
N ALA A 270 22.82 24.63 -1.73
CA ALA A 270 24.00 25.39 -1.29
C ALA A 270 24.88 25.85 -2.46
N ASN A 271 24.96 25.05 -3.53
CA ASN A 271 25.79 25.37 -4.69
C ASN A 271 25.16 26.48 -5.57
N ASP A 272 23.83 26.51 -5.67
CA ASP A 272 23.11 27.56 -6.41
C ASP A 272 23.23 28.94 -5.75
N ARG A 273 23.20 29.02 -4.42
CA ARG A 273 23.42 30.29 -3.70
C ARG A 273 24.80 30.89 -4.00
N ASN A 274 25.84 30.05 -4.07
CA ASN A 274 27.20 30.48 -4.40
C ASN A 274 27.37 30.95 -5.86
N ARG A 275 26.53 30.46 -6.79
CA ARG A 275 26.55 30.91 -8.19
C ARG A 275 25.88 32.27 -8.38
N GLY A 276 24.79 32.54 -7.66
CA GLY A 276 24.10 33.83 -7.70
C GLY A 276 25.00 34.99 -7.26
N ASP A 277 25.74 34.80 -6.17
CA ASP A 277 26.55 35.86 -5.56
C ASP A 277 27.79 36.25 -6.40
N LYS A 278 28.36 35.29 -7.16
CA LYS A 278 29.47 35.58 -8.09
C LYS A 278 29.06 36.38 -9.32
N LYS A 279 27.78 36.34 -9.72
CA LYS A 279 27.29 37.05 -10.91
C LYS A 279 27.06 38.54 -10.64
N GLN A 280 26.79 38.93 -9.38
CA GLN A 280 26.59 40.34 -9.00
C GLN A 280 27.89 41.13 -8.78
N ARG A 281 29.04 40.47 -8.60
CA ARG A 281 30.34 41.16 -8.36
C ARG A 281 31.16 41.48 -9.61
N LYS A 282 30.63 41.19 -10.81
CA LYS A 282 31.30 41.41 -12.10
C LYS A 282 30.66 42.50 -12.98
N GLY A 283 29.66 43.20 -12.46
CA GLY A 283 29.12 44.44 -13.04
C GLY A 283 29.59 45.63 -12.24
#